data_AF-A0A813E2H2-F1
#
_entry.id   AF-A0A813E2H2-F1
#
_cell.length_a   1.000
_cell.length_b   1.000
_cell.length_c   1.000
_cell.angle_alpha   90.00
_cell.angle_beta   90.00
_cell.angle_gamma   90.00
#
_symmetry.space_group_name_H-M   'P 1'
#
loop_
_entity.id
_entity.type
_entity.pdbx_description
1 polymer ?
#
loop_
_entity_poly.entity_id
_entity_poly.type
_entity_poly.pdbx_seq_one_letter_code
_entity_poly.pdbx_strand_id
1 'polypeptide(L)'
;MMWRPTATVAVGFCAASVCFGTLARADQANVSAGGVSALQAAGCCRFARAFQQVDWRQPETQRLFIAEAVAAERHFFAAPDVSFDAVTGMTYDGHGIDPQTGELKATGPHPGGVFTFSASSKEGIHLSLLALALQRSDSEIQPLIYTLNEALDVLEKKVSSLEAFDASHPGFGGFLPWFCSRGATNTTPGAAYSCRGLDQEAGPIVPTSGWVSEVPGLDNGQMAWATYAVARVLADRAALATGGDAVRIRNLADRWEQRLARMRSSAVPLFYAGQGRVRAVTVVQNMSQDAAGTPENAATGLAAPSYLDDAYEGELMVLFIDLLADWFGYAEDGIHERPLMWKRKQPNVVARNYTTRDGSTLTVQEGYWFSSHEQWKLMVLPYLDIPLVKQVFTNGEHVRLNDAIDHSVPGIFASSLAPPNVECGTFGGYCNAVGVQEVASQVVRWDQSISPYGAYPSILIDPAAGLAWYNIMLSLPHMQTQTGSIESSDIAGTSVAPILTWDTKATTVLAMLGGTGPLIGSLLKREDGQLLHRFQKVVGEMYAVAFEGKEAHGFGASAELPMPPSTLLPPHSHHPTSDFPSCGCDSTAASAYVLEAVAAASADVHV
;
A
#
# COMPACT_ATOMS: atom_id res chain seq x y z
N MET A 1 52.82 42.35 -28.59
CA MET A 1 53.23 43.10 -27.39
C MET A 1 53.13 44.60 -27.71
N MET A 2 51.91 45.13 -27.58
CA MET A 2 51.36 46.45 -27.98
C MET A 2 49.88 46.39 -27.51
N TRP A 3 49.13 47.44 -27.16
CA TRP A 3 49.44 48.87 -26.98
C TRP A 3 48.41 49.49 -25.97
N ARG A 4 48.66 50.74 -25.60
CA ARG A 4 47.88 51.68 -24.75
C ARG A 4 46.63 52.29 -25.51
N PRO A 5 45.88 53.31 -25.00
CA PRO A 5 45.23 53.55 -23.67
C PRO A 5 43.85 54.33 -23.76
N THR A 6 43.35 54.89 -22.63
CA THR A 6 42.52 56.16 -22.49
C THR A 6 41.08 56.22 -23.07
N ALA A 7 40.14 57.07 -22.62
CA ALA A 7 40.04 57.98 -21.45
C ALA A 7 38.57 58.41 -21.15
N THR A 8 38.25 58.52 -19.85
CA THR A 8 37.75 59.72 -19.13
C THR A 8 36.74 60.70 -19.76
N VAL A 9 35.61 60.97 -19.08
CA VAL A 9 35.15 62.29 -18.54
C VAL A 9 34.12 62.05 -17.42
N ALA A 10 34.08 62.88 -16.38
CA ALA A 10 33.12 62.80 -15.26
C ALA A 10 32.52 64.17 -14.89
N VAL A 11 31.19 64.22 -14.68
CA VAL A 11 30.35 65.18 -13.91
C VAL A 11 29.01 64.45 -13.64
N GLY A 12 28.28 64.59 -12.52
CA GLY A 12 28.55 65.24 -11.24
C GLY A 12 27.25 65.71 -10.52
N PHE A 13 27.02 65.25 -9.28
CA PHE A 13 25.96 65.65 -8.32
C PHE A 13 24.46 65.59 -8.74
N CYS A 14 23.66 64.74 -8.06
CA CYS A 14 22.75 65.16 -6.98
C CYS A 14 22.03 63.97 -6.31
N ALA A 15 21.41 64.19 -5.15
CA ALA A 15 20.91 63.14 -4.24
C ALA A 15 19.44 62.76 -4.41
N ALA A 16 19.11 61.48 -4.17
CA ALA A 16 17.85 61.03 -3.58
C ALA A 16 18.02 59.61 -3.00
N SER A 17 17.77 59.44 -1.70
CA SER A 17 17.78 58.12 -1.06
C SER A 17 16.51 57.34 -1.39
N VAL A 18 16.64 56.11 -1.89
CA VAL A 18 15.57 55.11 -1.86
C VAL A 18 16.15 53.83 -1.28
N CYS A 19 15.72 53.46 -0.08
CA CYS A 19 16.07 52.19 0.53
C CYS A 19 15.31 51.07 -0.17
N PHE A 20 16.01 50.13 -0.80
CA PHE A 20 15.41 48.84 -1.15
C PHE A 20 15.25 48.02 0.13
N GLY A 21 14.01 47.98 0.63
CA GLY A 21 13.64 47.15 1.77
C GLY A 21 13.76 45.68 1.40
N THR A 22 14.40 44.91 2.29
CA THR A 22 14.41 43.45 2.24
C THR A 22 13.00 42.91 2.44
N LEU A 23 12.41 42.31 1.40
CA LEU A 23 11.30 41.38 1.55
C LEU A 23 11.84 40.08 2.16
N ALA A 24 11.96 40.07 3.49
CA ALA A 24 12.08 38.84 4.25
C ALA A 24 10.76 38.07 4.13
N ARG A 25 10.86 36.76 3.88
CA ARG A 25 9.70 35.86 3.85
C ARG A 25 8.95 35.95 5.19
N ALA A 26 7.62 36.05 5.12
CA ALA A 26 6.77 35.79 6.28
C ALA A 26 6.88 34.30 6.68
N ASP A 27 6.61 34.02 7.95
CA ASP A 27 6.95 32.76 8.60
C ASP A 27 6.23 31.55 8.00
N GLN A 28 7.00 30.55 7.57
CA GLN A 28 6.50 29.18 7.50
C GLN A 28 6.29 28.70 8.94
N ALA A 29 5.04 28.38 9.30
CA ALA A 29 4.75 27.75 10.58
C ALA A 29 5.56 26.44 10.70
N ASN A 30 6.30 26.28 11.80
CA ASN A 30 7.22 25.17 12.01
C ASN A 30 6.49 23.81 12.02
N VAL A 31 6.45 23.12 10.88
CA VAL A 31 6.52 21.65 10.88
C VAL A 31 7.92 21.31 11.39
N SER A 32 8.02 21.09 12.70
CA SER A 32 9.31 20.81 13.34
C SER A 32 9.98 19.59 12.72
N ALA A 33 11.32 19.59 12.67
CA ALA A 33 12.14 18.54 12.04
C ALA A 33 12.17 17.22 12.83
N GLY A 34 11.04 16.82 13.43
CA GLY A 34 10.89 15.68 14.35
C GLY A 34 9.77 14.70 14.00
N GLY A 35 9.07 14.85 12.87
CA GLY A 35 8.11 13.85 12.38
C GLY A 35 6.81 13.71 13.18
N VAL A 36 6.47 14.68 14.03
CA VAL A 36 5.24 14.71 14.83
C VAL A 36 4.30 15.78 14.26
N SER A 37 3.05 15.40 14.00
CA SER A 37 1.97 16.30 13.58
C SER A 37 1.46 17.16 14.74
N ALA A 38 0.66 18.20 14.46
CA ALA A 38 0.37 19.21 15.46
C ALA A 38 -0.59 18.73 16.57
N LEU A 39 -1.60 17.90 16.24
CA LEU A 39 -2.48 17.32 17.26
C LEU A 39 -1.77 16.24 18.08
N GLN A 40 -0.86 15.47 17.47
CA GLN A 40 0.00 14.53 18.20
C GLN A 40 1.01 15.23 19.11
N ALA A 41 1.56 16.36 18.69
CA ALA A 41 2.39 17.20 19.55
C ALA A 41 1.60 17.77 20.74
N ALA A 42 0.28 17.92 20.61
CA ALA A 42 -0.67 18.22 21.68
C ALA A 42 -1.16 16.96 22.45
N GLY A 43 -0.61 15.78 22.19
CA GLY A 43 -0.94 14.52 22.88
C GLY A 43 -2.28 13.87 22.47
N CYS A 44 -2.89 14.31 21.37
CA CYS A 44 -4.18 13.80 20.90
C CYS A 44 -4.01 12.57 20.00
N CYS A 45 -4.32 11.38 20.54
CA CYS A 45 -4.32 10.13 19.79
C CYS A 45 -5.62 9.92 18.99
N ARG A 46 -6.75 10.32 19.58
CA ARG A 46 -8.12 10.20 19.04
C ARG A 46 -8.48 11.31 18.02
N PHE A 47 -7.59 11.60 17.07
CA PHE A 47 -7.70 12.79 16.21
C PHE A 47 -8.94 12.81 15.28
N ALA A 48 -9.53 11.67 14.92
CA ALA A 48 -10.60 11.57 13.92
C ALA A 48 -11.84 12.42 14.25
N ARG A 49 -12.15 12.59 15.54
CA ARG A 49 -13.27 13.42 16.01
C ARG A 49 -13.11 14.90 15.63
N ALA A 50 -11.88 15.41 15.52
CA ALA A 50 -11.63 16.80 15.11
C ALA A 50 -11.98 17.06 13.63
N PHE A 51 -12.08 16.00 12.82
CA PHE A 51 -12.38 16.07 11.38
C PHE A 51 -13.81 15.61 11.03
N GLN A 52 -14.75 15.56 12.00
CA GLN A 52 -16.14 15.14 11.72
C GLN A 52 -17.01 16.21 11.04
N GLN A 53 -16.65 17.49 11.14
CA GLN A 53 -17.47 18.63 10.67
C GLN A 53 -16.65 19.59 9.79
N VAL A 54 -15.65 19.05 9.10
CA VAL A 54 -14.77 19.79 8.17
C VAL A 54 -15.28 19.68 6.73
N ASP A 55 -14.91 20.64 5.89
CA ASP A 55 -15.05 20.51 4.45
C ASP A 55 -13.88 19.68 3.89
N TRP A 56 -14.17 18.43 3.52
CA TRP A 56 -13.23 17.50 2.91
C TRP A 56 -12.79 17.90 1.50
N ARG A 57 -13.53 18.78 0.81
CA ARG A 57 -13.12 19.28 -0.52
C ARG A 57 -11.98 20.31 -0.42
N GLN A 58 -11.69 20.87 0.76
CA GLN A 58 -10.53 21.72 0.97
C GLN A 58 -9.23 20.89 0.94
N PRO A 59 -8.26 21.22 0.07
CA PRO A 59 -6.97 20.51 0.02
C PRO A 59 -6.21 20.57 1.35
N GLU A 60 -6.35 21.66 2.12
CA GLU A 60 -5.71 21.80 3.42
C GLU A 60 -6.29 20.83 4.47
N THR A 61 -7.61 20.64 4.50
CA THR A 61 -8.25 19.61 5.36
C THR A 61 -7.65 18.24 5.08
N GLN A 62 -7.50 17.88 3.80
CA GLN A 62 -6.92 16.61 3.37
C GLN A 62 -5.45 16.51 3.79
N ARG A 63 -4.65 17.56 3.57
CA ARG A 63 -3.23 17.62 3.95
C ARG A 63 -3.03 17.44 5.45
N LEU A 64 -3.76 18.19 6.27
CA LEU A 64 -3.73 18.08 7.73
C LEU A 64 -4.14 16.70 8.20
N PHE A 65 -5.26 16.16 7.68
CA PHE A 65 -5.73 14.84 8.08
C PHE A 65 -4.77 13.71 7.68
N ILE A 66 -4.18 13.76 6.48
CA ILE A 66 -3.14 12.82 6.04
C ILE A 66 -1.92 12.92 6.97
N ALA A 67 -1.48 14.12 7.36
CA ALA A 67 -0.33 14.29 8.26
C ALA A 67 -0.59 13.63 9.63
N GLU A 68 -1.75 13.86 10.22
CA GLU A 68 -2.16 13.25 11.50
C GLU A 68 -2.30 11.72 11.38
N ALA A 69 -2.91 11.23 10.30
CA ALA A 69 -3.08 9.80 10.05
C ALA A 69 -1.73 9.09 9.83
N VAL A 70 -0.88 9.58 8.93
CA VAL A 70 0.44 8.99 8.65
C VAL A 70 1.31 9.00 9.91
N ALA A 71 1.29 10.07 10.71
CA ALA A 71 2.04 10.15 11.96
C ALA A 71 1.50 9.14 13.01
N ALA A 72 0.19 8.87 13.06
CA ALA A 72 -0.38 7.87 13.96
C ALA A 72 -0.05 6.43 13.54
N GLU A 73 -0.11 6.17 12.23
CA GLU A 73 0.27 4.89 11.64
C GLU A 73 1.78 4.61 11.74
N ARG A 74 2.63 5.66 11.81
CA ARG A 74 4.09 5.54 11.86
C ARG A 74 4.57 4.62 12.98
N HIS A 75 3.96 4.66 14.16
CA HIS A 75 4.37 3.78 15.26
C HIS A 75 4.11 2.30 14.96
N PHE A 76 3.14 1.97 14.10
CA PHE A 76 3.00 0.61 13.58
C PHE A 76 4.11 0.32 12.55
N PHE A 77 4.14 1.01 11.41
CA PHE A 77 4.95 0.55 10.27
C PHE A 77 6.45 0.83 10.42
N ALA A 78 6.87 1.88 11.13
CA ALA A 78 8.26 2.32 11.23
C ALA A 78 8.97 1.94 12.53
N ALA A 79 8.26 1.50 13.57
CA ALA A 79 8.88 1.06 14.80
C ALA A 79 9.35 -0.42 14.70
N PRO A 80 10.63 -0.71 14.96
CA PRO A 80 11.12 -2.08 14.98
C PRO A 80 10.48 -2.87 16.14
N ASP A 81 10.34 -4.16 15.93
CA ASP A 81 9.65 -5.13 16.78
C ASP A 81 8.15 -4.86 17.04
N VAL A 82 7.54 -3.86 16.37
CA VAL A 82 6.08 -3.68 16.31
C VAL A 82 5.49 -4.42 15.11
N SER A 83 5.94 -4.11 13.89
CA SER A 83 5.42 -4.68 12.63
C SER A 83 6.50 -5.29 11.72
N PHE A 84 7.78 -5.16 12.09
CA PHE A 84 8.92 -5.79 11.43
C PHE A 84 10.04 -6.07 12.44
N ASP A 85 10.89 -7.03 12.13
CA ASP A 85 11.98 -7.48 12.99
C ASP A 85 13.17 -6.51 13.03
N ALA A 86 13.64 -6.18 14.23
CA ALA A 86 14.74 -5.23 14.42
C ALA A 86 16.09 -5.68 13.82
N VAL A 87 16.31 -6.99 13.65
CA VAL A 87 17.58 -7.61 13.25
C VAL A 87 17.59 -7.89 11.74
N THR A 88 16.58 -8.62 11.24
CA THR A 88 16.44 -9.04 9.84
C THR A 88 15.83 -7.96 8.96
N GLY A 89 15.11 -7.00 9.55
CA GLY A 89 14.33 -5.98 8.84
C GLY A 89 13.04 -6.53 8.20
N MET A 90 12.73 -7.81 8.35
CA MET A 90 11.61 -8.47 7.68
C MET A 90 10.29 -8.20 8.40
N THR A 91 9.22 -7.95 7.64
CA THR A 91 7.87 -7.72 8.19
C THR A 91 7.39 -8.90 9.01
N TYR A 92 6.61 -8.59 10.04
CA TYR A 92 5.61 -9.46 10.64
C TYR A 92 4.28 -9.24 9.93
N ASP A 93 3.39 -10.22 9.94
CA ASP A 93 2.02 -10.08 9.43
C ASP A 93 1.26 -9.02 10.23
N GLY A 94 1.42 -9.06 11.57
CA GLY A 94 0.76 -8.15 12.48
C GLY A 94 1.14 -8.30 13.95
N HIS A 95 0.38 -7.62 14.80
CA HIS A 95 0.58 -7.52 16.25
C HIS A 95 -0.78 -7.44 16.95
N GLY A 96 -1.02 -8.29 17.95
CA GLY A 96 -2.21 -8.24 18.80
C GLY A 96 -2.14 -7.14 19.86
N ILE A 97 -3.26 -6.47 20.13
CA ILE A 97 -3.39 -5.50 21.22
C ILE A 97 -4.24 -6.02 22.37
N ASP A 98 -4.17 -5.35 23.51
CA ASP A 98 -5.10 -5.57 24.61
C ASP A 98 -6.49 -4.97 24.31
N PRO A 99 -7.57 -5.76 24.36
CA PRO A 99 -8.93 -5.29 24.03
C PRO A 99 -9.56 -4.40 25.11
N GLN A 100 -8.87 -4.15 26.24
CA GLN A 100 -9.31 -3.22 27.28
C GLN A 100 -8.47 -1.94 27.28
N THR A 101 -7.14 -2.04 27.14
CA THR A 101 -6.25 -0.86 27.20
C THR A 101 -5.91 -0.26 25.84
N GLY A 102 -5.95 -1.05 24.76
CA GLY A 102 -5.52 -0.65 23.42
C GLY A 102 -4.00 -0.71 23.19
N GLU A 103 -3.24 -1.24 24.15
CA GLU A 103 -1.78 -1.31 24.14
C GLU A 103 -1.28 -2.60 23.44
N LEU A 104 -0.07 -2.55 22.87
CA LEU A 104 0.58 -3.71 22.24
C LEU A 104 0.82 -4.85 23.25
N LYS A 105 0.49 -6.09 22.88
CA LYS A 105 0.76 -7.27 23.71
C LYS A 105 2.19 -7.76 23.52
N ALA A 106 3.02 -7.60 24.55
CA ALA A 106 4.42 -8.05 24.53
C ALA A 106 4.61 -9.55 24.20
N THR A 107 3.69 -10.43 24.61
CA THR A 107 3.74 -11.87 24.34
C THR A 107 2.36 -12.49 24.14
N GLY A 108 2.31 -13.61 23.42
CA GLY A 108 1.12 -14.45 23.25
C GLY A 108 1.21 -15.31 21.98
N PRO A 109 0.44 -16.41 21.88
CA PRO A 109 0.12 -17.01 20.60
C PRO A 109 -0.93 -16.16 19.88
N HIS A 110 -0.88 -16.13 18.54
CA HIS A 110 -1.88 -15.43 17.71
C HIS A 110 -3.32 -15.78 18.15
N PRO A 111 -4.22 -14.81 18.32
CA PRO A 111 -4.10 -13.37 17.96
C PRO A 111 -3.44 -12.48 19.03
N GLY A 112 -2.85 -13.04 20.09
CA GLY A 112 -1.98 -12.29 21.01
C GLY A 112 -0.52 -12.25 20.56
N GLY A 113 0.23 -11.26 21.04
CA GLY A 113 1.65 -11.12 20.70
C GLY A 113 1.92 -10.61 19.28
N VAL A 114 3.18 -10.70 18.86
CA VAL A 114 3.64 -10.44 17.48
C VAL A 114 3.48 -11.68 16.62
N PHE A 115 2.98 -11.54 15.40
CA PHE A 115 2.88 -12.64 14.44
C PHE A 115 4.16 -12.71 13.63
N THR A 116 5.14 -13.46 14.12
CA THR A 116 6.49 -13.53 13.54
C THR A 116 6.59 -14.37 12.25
N PHE A 117 5.46 -14.53 11.55
CA PHE A 117 5.37 -14.94 10.15
C PHE A 117 4.96 -13.75 9.28
N SER A 118 5.25 -13.78 7.98
CA SER A 118 4.76 -12.80 7.00
C SER A 118 4.80 -13.40 5.59
N ALA A 119 4.47 -12.61 4.58
CA ALA A 119 4.49 -12.99 3.17
C ALA A 119 4.96 -11.82 2.29
N SER A 120 5.24 -12.10 1.02
CA SER A 120 5.64 -11.09 0.03
C SER A 120 4.62 -9.94 -0.13
N SER A 121 3.34 -10.15 0.18
CA SER A 121 2.32 -9.10 0.16
C SER A 121 2.65 -7.95 1.13
N LYS A 122 2.98 -8.27 2.38
CA LYS A 122 3.35 -7.29 3.43
C LYS A 122 4.72 -6.66 3.16
N GLU A 123 5.68 -7.45 2.67
CA GLU A 123 6.95 -6.90 2.15
C GLU A 123 6.72 -5.92 0.99
N GLY A 124 5.74 -6.18 0.11
CA GLY A 124 5.36 -5.28 -0.98
C GLY A 124 4.92 -3.90 -0.48
N ILE A 125 4.11 -3.84 0.59
CA ILE A 125 3.72 -2.54 1.20
C ILE A 125 4.94 -1.87 1.81
N HIS A 126 5.71 -2.59 2.63
CA HIS A 126 6.85 -2.02 3.34
C HIS A 126 7.91 -1.47 2.37
N LEU A 127 8.29 -2.25 1.35
CA LEU A 127 9.23 -1.82 0.31
C LEU A 127 8.67 -0.63 -0.50
N SER A 128 7.36 -0.54 -0.70
CA SER A 128 6.72 0.62 -1.33
C SER A 128 6.84 1.88 -0.47
N LEU A 129 6.59 1.80 0.84
CA LEU A 129 6.79 2.94 1.76
C LEU A 129 8.27 3.37 1.84
N LEU A 130 9.20 2.41 1.85
CA LEU A 130 10.65 2.69 1.81
C LEU A 130 11.07 3.33 0.48
N ALA A 131 10.53 2.87 -0.65
CA ALA A 131 10.79 3.47 -1.96
C ALA A 131 10.24 4.90 -2.03
N LEU A 132 9.05 5.16 -1.50
CA LEU A 132 8.47 6.50 -1.39
C LEU A 132 9.30 7.40 -0.47
N ALA A 133 9.80 6.92 0.68
CA ALA A 133 10.68 7.70 1.54
C ALA A 133 12.04 8.01 0.88
N LEU A 134 12.55 7.10 0.04
CA LEU A 134 13.76 7.32 -0.76
C LEU A 134 13.53 8.16 -2.01
N GLN A 135 12.31 8.28 -2.54
CA GLN A 135 12.01 9.19 -3.65
C GLN A 135 12.37 10.62 -3.26
N ARG A 136 12.79 11.46 -4.22
CA ARG A 136 12.87 12.91 -4.00
C ARG A 136 11.51 13.52 -4.30
N SER A 137 10.87 14.10 -3.29
CA SER A 137 9.61 14.83 -3.41
C SER A 137 9.68 16.15 -2.65
N ASP A 138 8.86 17.11 -3.05
CA ASP A 138 8.63 18.36 -2.31
C ASP A 138 7.43 18.22 -1.33
N SER A 139 6.92 16.99 -1.15
CA SER A 139 5.81 16.69 -0.23
C SER A 139 6.22 16.78 1.25
N GLU A 140 5.47 17.57 2.01
CA GLU A 140 5.62 17.70 3.47
C GLU A 140 5.22 16.45 4.25
N ILE A 141 4.45 15.54 3.63
CA ILE A 141 4.03 14.26 4.24
C ILE A 141 5.14 13.20 4.16
N GLN A 142 5.97 13.24 3.10
CA GLN A 142 6.99 12.22 2.85
C GLN A 142 7.99 12.04 4.02
N PRO A 143 8.49 13.11 4.69
CA PRO A 143 9.32 12.98 5.89
C PRO A 143 8.66 12.27 7.08
N LEU A 144 7.32 12.18 7.13
CA LEU A 144 6.59 11.50 8.20
C LEU A 144 6.65 9.97 8.07
N ILE A 145 7.01 9.43 6.89
CA ILE A 145 7.08 7.98 6.64
C ILE A 145 8.36 7.41 7.24
N TYR A 146 9.51 7.82 6.71
CA TYR A 146 10.85 7.42 7.17
C TYR A 146 11.83 8.56 6.89
N THR A 147 12.78 8.75 7.80
CA THR A 147 14.01 9.49 7.49
C THR A 147 14.87 8.68 6.52
N LEU A 148 15.78 9.36 5.82
CA LEU A 148 16.71 8.70 4.90
C LEU A 148 17.52 7.58 5.60
N ASN A 149 17.96 7.81 6.83
CA ASN A 149 18.77 6.83 7.56
C ASN A 149 17.94 5.61 7.99
N GLU A 150 16.73 5.80 8.53
CA GLU A 150 15.84 4.67 8.85
C GLU A 150 15.54 3.83 7.61
N ALA A 151 15.25 4.48 6.47
CA ALA A 151 14.97 3.76 5.23
C ALA A 151 16.19 2.95 4.73
N LEU A 152 17.39 3.53 4.76
CA LEU A 152 18.63 2.82 4.39
C LEU A 152 18.95 1.68 5.38
N ASP A 153 18.77 1.89 6.69
CA ASP A 153 19.00 0.90 7.74
C ASP A 153 18.08 -0.31 7.58
N VAL A 154 16.78 -0.10 7.33
CA VAL A 154 15.82 -1.19 7.11
C VAL A 154 16.11 -1.92 5.81
N LEU A 155 16.38 -1.21 4.71
CA LEU A 155 16.68 -1.82 3.42
C LEU A 155 17.98 -2.64 3.42
N GLU A 156 18.99 -2.21 4.16
CA GLU A 156 20.27 -2.92 4.31
C GLU A 156 20.11 -4.24 5.10
N LYS A 157 19.29 -4.23 6.16
CA LYS A 157 18.92 -5.45 6.90
C LYS A 157 18.09 -6.40 6.04
N LYS A 158 17.03 -5.89 5.41
CA LYS A 158 16.16 -6.68 4.51
C LYS A 158 16.97 -7.38 3.43
N VAL A 159 17.79 -6.65 2.65
CA VAL A 159 18.52 -7.28 1.54
C VAL A 159 19.56 -8.29 2.02
N SER A 160 20.16 -8.11 3.20
CA SER A 160 21.03 -9.12 3.82
C SER A 160 20.28 -10.41 4.20
N SER A 161 19.08 -10.29 4.77
CA SER A 161 18.21 -11.42 5.09
C SER A 161 17.72 -12.16 3.84
N LEU A 162 17.42 -11.40 2.78
CA LEU A 162 16.95 -11.91 1.49
C LEU A 162 18.07 -12.63 0.72
N GLU A 163 19.29 -12.08 0.70
CA GLU A 163 20.48 -12.73 0.15
C GLU A 163 20.81 -14.05 0.88
N ALA A 164 20.68 -14.07 2.21
CA ALA A 164 20.87 -15.28 3.01
C ALA A 164 19.79 -16.35 2.73
N PHE A 165 18.55 -15.92 2.49
CA PHE A 165 17.47 -16.81 2.05
C PHE A 165 17.73 -17.37 0.65
N ASP A 166 18.09 -16.50 -0.31
CA ASP A 166 18.41 -16.88 -1.69
C ASP A 166 19.59 -17.86 -1.77
N ALA A 167 20.60 -17.70 -0.93
CA ALA A 167 21.74 -18.61 -0.83
C ALA A 167 21.40 -19.97 -0.21
N SER A 168 20.39 -20.05 0.65
CA SER A 168 19.98 -21.28 1.34
C SER A 168 18.84 -22.03 0.65
N HIS A 169 18.00 -21.32 -0.10
CA HIS A 169 16.84 -21.85 -0.82
C HIS A 169 16.78 -21.32 -2.27
N PRO A 170 17.83 -21.54 -3.11
CA PRO A 170 17.93 -20.94 -4.44
C PRO A 170 16.80 -21.31 -5.41
N GLY A 171 16.07 -22.40 -5.15
CA GLY A 171 14.87 -22.78 -5.91
C GLY A 171 13.68 -21.82 -5.79
N PHE A 172 13.73 -20.84 -4.89
CA PHE A 172 12.75 -19.74 -4.87
C PHE A 172 13.13 -18.56 -5.79
N GLY A 173 14.35 -18.50 -6.33
CA GLY A 173 14.71 -17.54 -7.38
C GLY A 173 14.48 -16.06 -7.07
N GLY A 174 14.76 -15.59 -5.85
CA GLY A 174 14.51 -14.22 -5.40
C GLY A 174 13.09 -13.96 -4.86
N PHE A 175 12.15 -14.87 -5.11
CA PHE A 175 10.79 -14.81 -4.57
C PHE A 175 10.72 -15.39 -3.14
N LEU A 176 9.63 -15.15 -2.40
CA LEU A 176 9.47 -15.69 -1.05
C LEU A 176 8.20 -16.55 -0.91
N PRO A 177 8.23 -17.63 -0.11
CA PRO A 177 7.04 -18.26 0.44
C PRO A 177 6.35 -17.32 1.46
N TRP A 178 5.30 -17.80 2.13
CA TRP A 178 5.03 -17.31 3.49
C TRP A 178 6.19 -17.76 4.40
N PHE A 179 6.81 -16.83 5.12
CA PHE A 179 8.08 -17.03 5.82
C PHE A 179 8.00 -16.70 7.32
N CYS A 180 8.87 -17.31 8.13
CA CYS A 180 9.12 -16.90 9.51
C CYS A 180 10.17 -15.77 9.54
N SER A 181 9.77 -14.56 9.92
CA SER A 181 10.52 -13.30 9.77
C SER A 181 11.82 -13.23 10.60
N ARG A 182 11.93 -14.06 11.63
CA ARG A 182 13.11 -14.21 12.50
C ARG A 182 13.50 -15.67 12.74
N GLY A 183 13.21 -16.52 11.75
CA GLY A 183 13.52 -17.95 11.77
C GLY A 183 12.52 -18.82 12.54
N ALA A 184 12.76 -20.13 12.55
CA ALA A 184 11.89 -21.13 13.18
C ALA A 184 12.45 -21.69 14.50
N THR A 185 11.55 -22.19 15.36
CA THR A 185 11.88 -22.83 16.65
C THR A 185 12.58 -24.18 16.49
N ASN A 186 12.35 -24.86 15.36
CA ASN A 186 13.07 -26.05 14.91
C ASN A 186 13.09 -26.06 13.36
N THR A 187 14.15 -26.58 12.75
CA THR A 187 14.29 -26.73 11.29
C THR A 187 14.53 -28.18 10.85
N THR A 188 14.24 -29.15 11.73
CA THR A 188 14.34 -30.58 11.43
C THR A 188 13.46 -30.95 10.23
N PRO A 189 14.01 -31.54 9.14
CA PRO A 189 13.21 -31.90 7.97
C PRO A 189 12.02 -32.81 8.30
N GLY A 190 10.84 -32.46 7.80
CA GLY A 190 9.60 -33.20 8.01
C GLY A 190 8.91 -32.98 9.37
N ALA A 191 9.48 -32.17 10.27
CA ALA A 191 8.80 -31.75 11.50
C ALA A 191 8.02 -30.45 11.28
N ALA A 192 6.81 -30.36 11.84
CA ALA A 192 6.13 -29.07 11.97
C ALA A 192 6.86 -28.18 12.99
N TYR A 193 6.93 -26.88 12.71
CA TYR A 193 7.58 -25.88 13.55
C TYR A 193 6.77 -24.59 13.59
N SER A 194 7.04 -23.78 14.61
CA SER A 194 6.55 -22.41 14.73
C SER A 194 7.64 -21.41 14.36
N CYS A 195 7.25 -20.18 14.02
CA CYS A 195 8.17 -19.06 13.95
C CYS A 195 8.66 -18.68 15.34
N ARG A 196 9.86 -18.09 15.44
CA ARG A 196 10.46 -17.66 16.71
C ARG A 196 9.78 -16.39 17.24
N GLY A 197 9.57 -16.31 18.55
CA GLY A 197 9.05 -15.11 19.21
C GLY A 197 10.10 -14.00 19.37
N LEU A 198 9.67 -12.83 19.87
CA LEU A 198 10.57 -11.72 20.24
C LEU A 198 11.51 -12.09 21.39
N ASP A 199 11.10 -13.02 22.25
CA ASP A 199 11.84 -13.58 23.38
C ASP A 199 12.97 -14.54 22.96
N GLN A 200 13.08 -14.83 21.67
CA GLN A 200 14.07 -15.74 21.10
C GLN A 200 15.03 -15.00 20.17
N GLU A 201 16.30 -15.43 20.14
CA GLU A 201 17.31 -14.87 19.24
C GLU A 201 16.88 -15.02 17.78
N ALA A 202 16.95 -13.93 17.02
CA ALA A 202 16.56 -13.91 15.61
C ALA A 202 17.48 -14.83 14.79
N GLY A 203 16.87 -15.72 14.00
CA GLY A 203 17.55 -16.56 13.03
C GLY A 203 17.36 -16.05 11.58
N PRO A 204 18.02 -16.69 10.60
CA PRO A 204 17.72 -16.44 9.19
C PRO A 204 16.25 -16.76 8.91
N ILE A 205 15.65 -16.03 7.96
CA ILE A 205 14.30 -16.35 7.52
C ILE A 205 14.25 -17.73 6.86
N VAL A 206 13.14 -18.41 7.08
CA VAL A 206 12.82 -19.73 6.53
C VAL A 206 11.35 -19.71 6.10
N PRO A 207 10.90 -20.63 5.23
CA PRO A 207 9.47 -20.78 4.97
C PRO A 207 8.69 -21.03 6.27
N THR A 208 7.38 -20.81 6.26
CA THR A 208 6.48 -21.38 7.28
C THR A 208 6.26 -22.86 7.00
N SER A 209 5.85 -23.64 8.01
CA SER A 209 5.69 -25.09 7.88
C SER A 209 4.65 -25.54 6.84
N GLY A 210 3.68 -24.68 6.49
CA GLY A 210 2.73 -24.92 5.41
C GLY A 210 3.22 -24.56 4.01
N TRP A 211 4.33 -23.83 3.88
CA TRP A 211 4.83 -23.24 2.63
C TRP A 211 6.27 -23.65 2.29
N VAL A 212 6.77 -24.73 2.90
CA VAL A 212 8.17 -25.17 2.78
C VAL A 212 8.65 -25.22 1.33
N SER A 213 7.85 -25.78 0.42
CA SER A 213 8.18 -25.93 -1.00
C SER A 213 7.22 -25.16 -1.91
N GLU A 214 6.55 -24.12 -1.42
CA GLU A 214 5.49 -23.41 -2.16
C GLU A 214 5.75 -21.91 -2.23
N VAL A 215 5.60 -21.32 -3.42
CA VAL A 215 5.77 -19.89 -3.65
C VAL A 215 4.52 -19.29 -4.31
N PRO A 216 3.82 -18.33 -3.66
CA PRO A 216 2.61 -17.72 -4.20
C PRO A 216 2.95 -16.61 -5.21
N GLY A 217 2.41 -16.70 -6.42
CA GLY A 217 2.64 -15.71 -7.46
C GLY A 217 1.99 -14.35 -7.15
N LEU A 218 0.83 -14.33 -6.47
CA LEU A 218 0.09 -13.10 -6.15
C LEU A 218 0.90 -12.17 -5.25
N ASP A 219 1.25 -12.63 -4.04
CA ASP A 219 2.08 -11.89 -3.07
C ASP A 219 3.41 -11.43 -3.67
N ASN A 220 4.03 -12.32 -4.46
CA ASN A 220 5.30 -12.02 -5.10
C ASN A 220 5.19 -10.99 -6.24
N GLY A 221 4.04 -10.88 -6.90
CA GLY A 221 3.77 -9.82 -7.87
C GLY A 221 3.80 -8.44 -7.21
N GLN A 222 3.21 -8.31 -6.02
CA GLN A 222 3.24 -7.09 -5.22
C GLN A 222 4.68 -6.75 -4.79
N MET A 223 5.42 -7.72 -4.25
CA MET A 223 6.83 -7.53 -3.86
C MET A 223 7.77 -7.23 -5.03
N ALA A 224 7.54 -7.80 -6.21
CA ALA A 224 8.41 -7.62 -7.38
C ALA A 224 8.39 -6.18 -7.89
N TRP A 225 7.21 -5.55 -7.95
CA TRP A 225 7.08 -4.14 -8.31
C TRP A 225 7.62 -3.19 -7.23
N ALA A 226 7.45 -3.52 -5.94
CA ALA A 226 8.06 -2.76 -4.86
C ALA A 226 9.61 -2.88 -4.87
N THR A 227 10.14 -4.07 -5.18
CA THR A 227 11.58 -4.32 -5.39
C THR A 227 12.12 -3.52 -6.57
N TYR A 228 11.37 -3.46 -7.69
CA TYR A 228 11.69 -2.59 -8.82
C TYR A 228 11.77 -1.12 -8.40
N ALA A 229 10.75 -0.61 -7.69
CA ALA A 229 10.74 0.77 -7.20
C ALA A 229 11.96 1.08 -6.32
N VAL A 230 12.24 0.23 -5.32
CA VAL A 230 13.41 0.36 -4.42
C VAL A 230 14.73 0.39 -5.20
N ALA A 231 14.96 -0.57 -6.11
CA ALA A 231 16.19 -0.62 -6.89
C ALA A 231 16.40 0.67 -7.71
N ARG A 232 15.33 1.19 -8.35
CA ARG A 232 15.44 2.39 -9.18
C ARG A 232 15.63 3.69 -8.37
N VAL A 233 14.93 3.87 -7.24
CA VAL A 233 15.14 5.06 -6.40
C VAL A 233 16.50 5.05 -5.70
N LEU A 234 17.02 3.87 -5.36
CA LEU A 234 18.39 3.71 -4.87
C LEU A 234 19.41 4.06 -5.97
N ALA A 235 19.21 3.63 -7.21
CA ALA A 235 20.07 4.02 -8.33
C ALA A 235 20.06 5.55 -8.57
N ASP A 236 18.90 6.19 -8.53
CA ASP A 236 18.78 7.65 -8.63
C ASP A 236 19.51 8.38 -7.49
N ARG A 237 19.37 7.88 -6.25
CA ARG A 237 20.10 8.41 -5.09
C ARG A 237 21.61 8.19 -5.25
N ALA A 238 22.03 7.00 -5.69
CA ALA A 238 23.43 6.63 -5.87
C ALA A 238 24.15 7.50 -6.93
N ALA A 239 23.45 7.86 -8.01
CA ALA A 239 23.96 8.75 -9.06
C ALA A 239 24.18 10.19 -8.57
N LEU A 240 23.47 10.62 -7.52
CA LEU A 240 23.53 11.98 -6.96
C LEU A 240 24.29 12.05 -5.62
N ALA A 241 24.61 10.91 -5.01
CA ALA A 241 25.18 10.86 -3.66
C ALA A 241 26.66 11.31 -3.65
N THR A 242 26.94 12.26 -2.76
CA THR A 242 28.27 12.80 -2.46
C THR A 242 28.55 12.71 -0.95
N GLY A 243 29.81 12.81 -0.53
CA GLY A 243 30.19 12.68 0.89
C GLY A 243 30.21 11.23 1.39
N GLY A 244 30.07 11.05 2.70
CA GLY A 244 30.27 9.76 3.38
C GLY A 244 29.25 8.68 2.99
N ASP A 245 27.96 9.02 2.98
CA ASP A 245 26.88 8.06 2.71
C ASP A 245 26.85 7.56 1.27
N ALA A 246 27.59 8.20 0.36
CA ALA A 246 27.61 7.87 -1.05
C ALA A 246 28.13 6.45 -1.35
N VAL A 247 29.04 5.92 -0.52
CA VAL A 247 29.50 4.53 -0.64
C VAL A 247 28.40 3.56 -0.19
N ARG A 248 27.70 3.88 0.90
CA ARG A 248 26.59 3.08 1.45
C ARG A 248 25.44 2.99 0.45
N ILE A 249 25.00 4.13 -0.09
CA ILE A 249 23.90 4.21 -1.05
C ILE A 249 24.23 3.46 -2.36
N ARG A 250 25.46 3.58 -2.88
CA ARG A 250 25.90 2.80 -4.07
C ARG A 250 25.86 1.30 -3.83
N ASN A 251 26.48 0.82 -2.75
CA ASN A 251 26.47 -0.60 -2.38
C ASN A 251 25.03 -1.13 -2.24
N LEU A 252 24.16 -0.37 -1.56
CA LEU A 252 22.76 -0.77 -1.40
C LEU A 252 22.00 -0.80 -2.75
N ALA A 253 22.25 0.16 -3.65
CA ALA A 253 21.69 0.15 -5.00
C ALA A 253 22.14 -1.11 -5.79
N ASP A 254 23.43 -1.43 -5.77
CA ASP A 254 23.98 -2.59 -6.47
C ASP A 254 23.38 -3.92 -5.96
N ARG A 255 23.13 -4.04 -4.66
CA ARG A 255 22.52 -5.23 -4.03
C ARG A 255 21.03 -5.38 -4.38
N TRP A 256 20.27 -4.27 -4.34
CA TRP A 256 18.86 -4.29 -4.76
C TRP A 256 18.70 -4.52 -6.27
N GLU A 257 19.64 -4.08 -7.11
CA GLU A 257 19.66 -4.43 -8.54
C GLU A 257 19.91 -5.93 -8.76
N GLN A 258 20.87 -6.52 -8.04
CA GLN A 258 21.14 -7.96 -8.11
C GLN A 258 19.91 -8.79 -7.71
N ARG A 259 19.19 -8.36 -6.66
CA ARG A 259 17.92 -8.98 -6.26
C ARG A 259 16.86 -8.88 -7.36
N LEU A 260 16.66 -7.69 -7.94
CA LEU A 260 15.72 -7.51 -9.04
C LEU A 260 16.07 -8.37 -10.26
N ALA A 261 17.36 -8.43 -10.65
CA ALA A 261 17.83 -9.28 -11.74
C ALA A 261 17.57 -10.77 -11.48
N ARG A 262 17.74 -11.24 -10.23
CA ARG A 262 17.41 -12.62 -9.83
C ARG A 262 15.91 -12.93 -9.99
N MET A 263 15.04 -11.99 -9.62
CA MET A 263 13.59 -12.13 -9.81
C MET A 263 13.21 -12.15 -11.30
N ARG A 264 13.83 -11.30 -12.13
CA ARG A 264 13.59 -11.26 -13.59
C ARG A 264 13.91 -12.59 -14.27
N SER A 265 15.06 -13.17 -13.98
CA SER A 265 15.51 -14.42 -14.61
C SER A 265 14.76 -15.67 -14.10
N SER A 266 14.20 -15.61 -12.88
CA SER A 266 13.49 -16.74 -12.27
C SER A 266 11.97 -16.72 -12.49
N ALA A 267 11.38 -15.57 -12.86
CA ALA A 267 9.92 -15.42 -12.95
C ALA A 267 9.28 -16.34 -14.00
N VAL A 268 9.85 -16.43 -15.21
CA VAL A 268 9.34 -17.30 -16.28
C VAL A 268 9.50 -18.79 -15.90
N PRO A 269 10.68 -19.29 -15.49
CA PRO A 269 10.82 -20.68 -15.02
C PRO A 269 9.86 -21.08 -13.89
N LEU A 270 9.66 -20.21 -12.88
CA LEU A 270 8.82 -20.53 -11.72
C LEU A 270 7.33 -20.40 -12.02
N PHE A 271 6.88 -19.29 -12.57
CA PHE A 271 5.45 -18.97 -12.63
C PHE A 271 4.83 -19.26 -13.99
N TYR A 272 5.58 -19.24 -15.10
CA TYR A 272 4.99 -19.51 -16.40
C TYR A 272 4.88 -21.02 -16.68
N ALA A 273 3.65 -21.51 -16.90
CA ALA A 273 3.33 -22.90 -17.18
C ALA A 273 2.99 -23.16 -18.67
N GLY A 274 3.36 -22.23 -19.56
CA GLY A 274 3.04 -22.27 -20.99
C GLY A 274 1.57 -22.01 -21.31
N GLN A 275 1.29 -21.65 -22.56
CA GLN A 275 -0.08 -21.47 -23.08
C GLN A 275 -0.89 -20.38 -22.33
N GLY A 276 -0.21 -19.30 -21.92
CA GLY A 276 -0.80 -18.17 -21.20
C GLY A 276 -1.06 -18.42 -19.72
N ARG A 277 -0.63 -19.56 -19.15
CA ARG A 277 -0.90 -19.91 -17.75
C ARG A 277 0.22 -19.41 -16.84
N VAL A 278 -0.11 -18.49 -15.94
CA VAL A 278 0.74 -18.05 -14.83
C VAL A 278 0.27 -18.75 -13.56
N ARG A 279 1.12 -19.52 -12.88
CA ARG A 279 0.78 -20.27 -11.66
C ARG A 279 0.43 -19.33 -10.51
N ALA A 280 -0.67 -19.60 -9.82
CA ALA A 280 -1.03 -18.89 -8.59
C ALA A 280 -0.18 -19.32 -7.39
N VAL A 281 0.11 -20.62 -7.30
CA VAL A 281 1.13 -21.19 -6.42
C VAL A 281 2.02 -22.11 -7.24
N THR A 282 3.33 -21.94 -7.12
CA THR A 282 4.33 -22.86 -7.69
C THR A 282 4.85 -23.77 -6.57
N VAL A 283 4.83 -25.08 -6.82
CA VAL A 283 5.50 -26.08 -5.99
C VAL A 283 6.92 -26.26 -6.54
N VAL A 284 7.92 -25.94 -5.71
CA VAL A 284 9.35 -26.08 -6.01
C VAL A 284 9.80 -27.49 -5.61
N GLN A 285 10.09 -28.34 -6.59
CA GLN A 285 10.38 -29.77 -6.34
C GLN A 285 11.70 -29.98 -5.58
N ASN A 286 12.69 -29.12 -5.83
CA ASN A 286 14.01 -29.14 -5.22
C ASN A 286 14.44 -27.69 -4.90
N MET A 287 14.29 -27.29 -3.64
CA MET A 287 14.65 -25.94 -3.17
C MET A 287 16.14 -25.61 -3.27
N SER A 288 17.02 -26.61 -3.40
CA SER A 288 18.47 -26.43 -3.49
C SER A 288 18.97 -26.27 -4.94
N GLN A 289 18.08 -26.32 -5.93
CA GLN A 289 18.38 -26.18 -7.35
C GLN A 289 17.87 -24.82 -7.85
N ASP A 290 18.77 -24.00 -8.42
CA ASP A 290 18.46 -22.60 -8.76
C ASP A 290 17.41 -22.48 -9.86
N ALA A 291 16.39 -21.67 -9.60
CA ALA A 291 15.20 -21.56 -10.42
C ALA A 291 15.45 -21.07 -11.86
N ALA A 292 16.39 -20.14 -12.08
CA ALA A 292 16.52 -19.43 -13.36
C ALA A 292 16.92 -20.35 -14.53
N GLY A 293 17.58 -21.47 -14.24
CA GLY A 293 18.02 -22.45 -15.25
C GLY A 293 17.21 -23.74 -15.33
N THR A 294 16.17 -23.91 -14.49
CA THR A 294 15.57 -25.24 -14.24
C THR A 294 14.03 -25.20 -14.21
N PRO A 295 13.35 -24.87 -15.32
CA PRO A 295 11.89 -24.74 -15.37
C PRO A 295 11.14 -26.05 -15.03
N GLU A 296 11.78 -27.21 -15.17
CA GLU A 296 11.26 -28.52 -14.75
C GLU A 296 11.10 -28.66 -13.23
N ASN A 297 11.79 -27.81 -12.45
CA ASN A 297 11.72 -27.75 -10.98
C ASN A 297 10.39 -27.14 -10.48
N ALA A 298 9.57 -26.56 -11.37
CA ALA A 298 8.35 -25.83 -11.03
C ALA A 298 7.05 -26.59 -11.43
N ALA A 299 6.32 -27.10 -10.44
CA ALA A 299 4.99 -27.67 -10.63
C ALA A 299 3.88 -26.67 -10.26
N THR A 300 2.68 -26.83 -10.82
CA THR A 300 1.49 -26.05 -10.41
C THR A 300 0.95 -26.62 -9.10
N GLY A 301 0.75 -25.76 -8.10
CA GLY A 301 0.12 -26.15 -6.83
C GLY A 301 -1.34 -26.57 -6.98
N LEU A 302 -1.83 -27.35 -6.02
CA LEU A 302 -3.22 -27.85 -6.01
C LEU A 302 -4.21 -26.85 -5.39
N ALA A 303 -3.73 -25.69 -4.92
CA ALA A 303 -4.57 -24.61 -4.44
C ALA A 303 -5.48 -24.04 -5.55
N ALA A 304 -6.60 -23.46 -5.13
CA ALA A 304 -7.52 -22.72 -5.99
C ALA A 304 -7.46 -21.22 -5.64
N PRO A 305 -7.39 -20.31 -6.63
CA PRO A 305 -7.21 -20.59 -8.05
C PRO A 305 -5.83 -21.21 -8.33
N SER A 306 -5.70 -22.01 -9.39
CA SER A 306 -4.40 -22.61 -9.75
C SER A 306 -3.58 -21.70 -10.66
N TYR A 307 -4.20 -20.69 -11.26
CA TYR A 307 -3.57 -19.73 -12.17
C TYR A 307 -4.02 -18.29 -11.88
N LEU A 308 -3.15 -17.32 -12.13
CA LEU A 308 -3.43 -15.88 -12.05
C LEU A 308 -3.97 -15.40 -13.39
N ASP A 309 -5.27 -15.64 -13.63
CA ASP A 309 -5.97 -15.21 -14.85
C ASP A 309 -7.19 -14.31 -14.59
N ASP A 310 -7.51 -14.00 -13.32
CA ASP A 310 -8.46 -12.96 -12.94
C ASP A 310 -7.88 -11.54 -13.02
N ALA A 311 -8.71 -10.52 -12.77
CA ALA A 311 -8.40 -9.10 -12.90
C ALA A 311 -7.99 -8.40 -11.59
N TYR A 312 -7.57 -9.15 -10.57
CA TYR A 312 -7.30 -8.63 -9.23
C TYR A 312 -5.78 -8.47 -8.99
N GLU A 313 -5.29 -8.74 -7.80
CA GLU A 313 -3.90 -8.48 -7.37
C GLU A 313 -2.88 -9.35 -8.13
N GLY A 314 -3.28 -10.57 -8.52
CA GLY A 314 -2.46 -11.50 -9.31
C GLY A 314 -2.01 -10.96 -10.67
N GLU A 315 -2.72 -9.98 -11.22
CA GLU A 315 -2.35 -9.26 -12.44
C GLU A 315 -0.96 -8.59 -12.34
N LEU A 316 -0.50 -8.25 -11.13
CA LEU A 316 0.83 -7.68 -10.90
C LEU A 316 1.96 -8.66 -11.26
N MET A 317 1.80 -9.96 -11.01
CA MET A 317 2.77 -10.98 -11.44
C MET A 317 2.71 -11.20 -12.95
N VAL A 318 1.51 -11.21 -13.54
CA VAL A 318 1.34 -11.30 -15.01
C VAL A 318 2.06 -10.14 -15.70
N LEU A 319 1.94 -8.92 -15.15
CA LEU A 319 2.64 -7.74 -15.66
C LEU A 319 4.14 -7.75 -15.39
N PHE A 320 4.61 -8.26 -14.24
CA PHE A 320 6.05 -8.40 -14.01
C PHE A 320 6.67 -9.36 -15.04
N ILE A 321 6.00 -10.49 -15.30
CA ILE A 321 6.40 -11.46 -16.32
C ILE A 321 6.33 -10.85 -17.73
N ASP A 322 5.30 -10.08 -18.07
CA ASP A 322 5.16 -9.50 -19.40
C ASP A 322 6.09 -8.30 -19.67
N LEU A 323 6.44 -7.52 -18.65
CA LEU A 323 7.19 -6.28 -18.81
C LEU A 323 8.68 -6.40 -18.46
N LEU A 324 9.04 -7.22 -17.46
CA LEU A 324 10.37 -7.19 -16.85
C LEU A 324 11.11 -8.52 -16.79
N ALA A 325 10.44 -9.67 -16.90
CA ALA A 325 11.09 -10.97 -16.80
C ALA A 325 11.89 -11.35 -18.06
N ASP A 326 12.92 -12.16 -17.86
CA ASP A 326 13.73 -12.68 -18.95
C ASP A 326 13.04 -13.90 -19.59
N TRP A 327 12.68 -13.83 -20.87
CA TRP A 327 12.01 -14.94 -21.58
C TRP A 327 12.99 -15.95 -22.19
N PHE A 328 14.13 -16.19 -21.51
CA PHE A 328 15.10 -17.20 -21.94
C PHE A 328 14.45 -18.59 -22.03
N GLY A 329 14.81 -19.33 -23.09
CA GLY A 329 14.20 -20.62 -23.42
C GLY A 329 12.94 -20.54 -24.30
N TYR A 330 12.35 -19.35 -24.48
CA TYR A 330 11.28 -19.10 -25.45
C TYR A 330 11.81 -18.38 -26.69
N ALA A 331 11.18 -18.63 -27.83
CA ALA A 331 11.53 -17.98 -29.09
C ALA A 331 11.20 -16.48 -29.04
N GLU A 332 12.08 -15.65 -29.63
CA GLU A 332 11.88 -14.22 -29.84
C GLU A 332 11.40 -13.46 -28.58
N ASP A 333 12.08 -13.66 -27.44
CA ASP A 333 11.75 -13.00 -26.16
C ASP A 333 10.27 -13.16 -25.73
N GLY A 334 9.75 -14.38 -25.94
CA GLY A 334 8.38 -14.73 -25.57
C GLY A 334 7.30 -14.03 -26.38
N ILE A 335 7.61 -13.45 -27.55
CA ILE A 335 6.66 -12.67 -28.38
C ILE A 335 5.35 -13.41 -28.70
N HIS A 336 5.39 -14.74 -28.78
CA HIS A 336 4.21 -15.58 -29.01
C HIS A 336 3.48 -16.01 -27.73
N GLU A 337 4.18 -16.11 -26.60
CA GLU A 337 3.62 -16.58 -25.33
C GLU A 337 3.00 -15.43 -24.50
N ARG A 338 3.63 -14.25 -24.52
CA ARG A 338 3.15 -13.05 -23.82
C ARG A 338 1.70 -12.68 -24.17
N PRO A 339 1.27 -12.67 -25.45
CA PRO A 339 -0.13 -12.46 -25.82
C PRO A 339 -1.08 -13.56 -25.33
N LEU A 340 -0.61 -14.79 -25.08
CA LEU A 340 -1.46 -15.88 -24.59
C LEU A 340 -1.87 -15.64 -23.14
N MET A 341 -1.05 -14.98 -22.31
CA MET A 341 -1.43 -14.60 -20.94
C MET A 341 -2.64 -13.66 -20.98
N TRP A 342 -2.54 -12.58 -21.75
CA TRP A 342 -3.64 -11.62 -21.95
C TRP A 342 -4.88 -12.27 -22.57
N LYS A 343 -4.70 -13.14 -23.58
CA LYS A 343 -5.82 -13.90 -24.19
C LYS A 343 -6.51 -14.84 -23.20
N ARG A 344 -5.78 -15.51 -22.32
CA ARG A 344 -6.35 -16.40 -21.28
C ARG A 344 -7.16 -15.61 -20.26
N LYS A 345 -6.69 -14.41 -19.94
CA LYS A 345 -7.16 -13.53 -18.89
C LYS A 345 -8.35 -12.64 -19.30
N GLN A 346 -8.45 -12.29 -20.58
CA GLN A 346 -9.53 -11.47 -21.15
C GLN A 346 -10.96 -11.90 -20.76
N PRO A 347 -11.34 -13.20 -20.72
CA PRO A 347 -12.69 -13.63 -20.36
C PRO A 347 -13.07 -13.37 -18.90
N ASN A 348 -12.07 -13.18 -18.02
CA ASN A 348 -12.27 -12.91 -16.60
C ASN A 348 -12.32 -11.39 -16.30
N VAL A 349 -12.18 -10.53 -17.32
CA VAL A 349 -12.47 -9.09 -17.21
C VAL A 349 -13.92 -8.88 -17.57
N VAL A 350 -14.80 -9.12 -16.60
CA VAL A 350 -16.26 -9.10 -16.80
C VAL A 350 -16.81 -7.73 -16.43
N ALA A 351 -17.64 -7.16 -17.30
CA ALA A 351 -18.40 -5.94 -17.02
C ALA A 351 -19.74 -6.30 -16.34
N ARG A 352 -20.01 -5.71 -15.18
CA ARG A 352 -21.29 -5.83 -14.46
C ARG A 352 -21.97 -4.48 -14.33
N ASN A 353 -23.30 -4.49 -14.34
CA ASN A 353 -24.12 -3.31 -14.15
C ASN A 353 -24.69 -3.32 -12.73
N TYR A 354 -24.44 -2.24 -11.99
CA TYR A 354 -25.13 -1.91 -10.74
C TYR A 354 -26.23 -0.88 -11.03
N THR A 355 -27.39 -1.03 -10.41
CA THR A 355 -28.47 -0.04 -10.48
C THR A 355 -28.61 0.64 -9.13
N THR A 356 -28.34 1.93 -9.08
CA THR A 356 -28.49 2.78 -7.89
C THR A 356 -29.97 2.99 -7.54
N ARG A 357 -30.25 3.48 -6.33
CA ARG A 357 -31.62 3.84 -5.91
C ARG A 357 -32.32 4.89 -6.75
N ASP A 358 -31.59 5.81 -7.39
CA ASP A 358 -32.16 6.80 -8.30
C ASP A 358 -32.47 6.25 -9.70
N GLY A 359 -32.16 4.97 -9.94
CA GLY A 359 -32.39 4.28 -11.20
C GLY A 359 -31.30 4.51 -12.26
N SER A 360 -30.23 5.24 -11.94
CA SER A 360 -29.05 5.28 -12.80
C SER A 360 -28.33 3.92 -12.80
N THR A 361 -27.55 3.66 -13.85
CA THR A 361 -26.83 2.39 -14.03
C THR A 361 -25.35 2.68 -14.16
N LEU A 362 -24.55 1.97 -13.38
CA LEU A 362 -23.09 2.05 -13.36
C LEU A 362 -22.49 0.73 -13.84
N THR A 363 -21.67 0.78 -14.89
CA THR A 363 -20.90 -0.38 -15.34
C THR A 363 -19.54 -0.40 -14.63
N VAL A 364 -19.25 -1.52 -13.97
CA VAL A 364 -18.03 -1.76 -13.16
C VAL A 364 -17.36 -3.07 -13.57
N GLN A 365 -16.10 -3.26 -13.15
CA GLN A 365 -15.46 -4.57 -13.18
C GLN A 365 -16.13 -5.49 -12.15
N GLU A 366 -16.49 -6.71 -12.56
CA GLU A 366 -16.91 -7.76 -11.63
C GLU A 366 -15.81 -8.02 -10.60
N GLY A 367 -16.20 -8.11 -9.33
CA GLY A 367 -15.31 -8.50 -8.24
C GLY A 367 -15.33 -10.01 -7.99
N TYR A 368 -14.37 -10.51 -7.22
CA TYR A 368 -14.45 -11.84 -6.66
C TYR A 368 -15.56 -11.86 -5.59
N TRP A 369 -15.36 -11.08 -4.54
CA TRP A 369 -16.40 -10.60 -3.63
C TRP A 369 -16.69 -9.10 -3.79
N PHE A 370 -15.91 -8.39 -4.62
CA PHE A 370 -15.87 -6.93 -4.70
C PHE A 370 -15.29 -6.29 -3.41
N SER A 371 -14.48 -7.05 -2.66
CA SER A 371 -13.69 -6.58 -1.52
C SER A 371 -12.73 -5.48 -1.99
N SER A 372 -12.51 -4.43 -1.19
CA SER A 372 -11.56 -3.36 -1.58
C SER A 372 -10.14 -3.90 -1.83
N HIS A 373 -9.77 -5.00 -1.18
CA HIS A 373 -8.47 -5.68 -1.36
C HIS A 373 -8.17 -6.01 -2.84
N GLU A 374 -9.19 -6.39 -3.61
CA GLU A 374 -9.09 -6.81 -5.02
C GLU A 374 -8.53 -5.70 -5.95
N GLN A 375 -8.59 -4.44 -5.52
CA GLN A 375 -8.08 -3.29 -6.28
C GLN A 375 -6.59 -2.98 -6.03
N TRP A 376 -5.83 -3.85 -5.34
CA TRP A 376 -4.49 -3.55 -4.83
C TRP A 376 -3.54 -2.99 -5.90
N LYS A 377 -3.68 -3.51 -7.12
CA LYS A 377 -2.90 -3.13 -8.29
C LYS A 377 -2.92 -1.62 -8.59
N LEU A 378 -3.98 -0.90 -8.20
CA LEU A 378 -4.11 0.55 -8.35
C LEU A 378 -3.09 1.34 -7.52
N MET A 379 -2.69 0.84 -6.34
CA MET A 379 -1.59 1.45 -5.57
C MET A 379 -0.24 1.25 -6.26
N VAL A 380 -0.06 0.14 -6.98
CA VAL A 380 1.26 -0.34 -7.37
C VAL A 380 1.70 0.20 -8.74
N LEU A 381 0.82 0.16 -9.74
CA LEU A 381 1.10 0.53 -11.14
C LEU A 381 0.16 1.65 -11.64
N PRO A 382 0.54 2.39 -12.71
CA PRO A 382 -0.21 3.57 -13.17
C PRO A 382 -1.51 3.25 -13.94
N TYR A 383 -2.38 2.40 -13.38
CA TYR A 383 -3.69 2.08 -13.97
C TYR A 383 -4.57 3.31 -14.16
N LEU A 384 -4.53 4.26 -13.20
CA LEU A 384 -5.35 5.46 -13.21
C LEU A 384 -4.89 6.51 -14.26
N ASP A 385 -3.75 6.30 -14.91
CA ASP A 385 -3.30 7.10 -16.07
C ASP A 385 -4.02 6.70 -17.37
N ILE A 386 -4.72 5.55 -17.40
CA ILE A 386 -5.48 5.08 -18.56
C ILE A 386 -6.94 5.53 -18.38
N PRO A 387 -7.48 6.44 -19.22
CA PRO A 387 -8.76 7.10 -18.93
C PRO A 387 -9.97 6.17 -18.74
N LEU A 388 -10.11 5.14 -19.59
CA LEU A 388 -11.18 4.15 -19.47
C LEU A 388 -11.06 3.34 -18.18
N VAL A 389 -9.84 2.92 -17.82
CA VAL A 389 -9.57 2.16 -16.59
C VAL A 389 -9.92 3.02 -15.37
N LYS A 390 -9.47 4.28 -15.36
CA LYS A 390 -9.85 5.24 -14.30
C LYS A 390 -11.37 5.34 -14.19
N GLN A 391 -12.10 5.52 -15.29
CA GLN A 391 -13.57 5.60 -15.26
C GLN A 391 -14.23 4.33 -14.70
N VAL A 392 -13.77 3.13 -15.10
CA VAL A 392 -14.29 1.85 -14.59
C VAL A 392 -14.09 1.72 -13.08
N PHE A 393 -12.94 2.13 -12.55
CA PHE A 393 -12.70 2.12 -11.10
C PHE A 393 -13.43 3.26 -10.36
N THR A 394 -13.60 4.45 -10.97
CA THR A 394 -14.46 5.52 -10.42
C THR A 394 -15.91 5.05 -10.28
N ASN A 395 -16.47 4.37 -11.29
CA ASN A 395 -17.77 3.72 -11.18
C ASN A 395 -17.77 2.65 -10.06
N GLY A 396 -16.68 1.88 -9.93
CA GLY A 396 -16.53 0.86 -8.90
C GLY A 396 -16.64 1.43 -7.48
N GLU A 397 -15.98 2.56 -7.22
CA GLU A 397 -16.06 3.23 -5.93
C GLU A 397 -17.40 3.96 -5.73
N HIS A 398 -18.04 4.49 -6.78
CA HIS A 398 -19.44 4.93 -6.68
C HIS A 398 -20.37 3.79 -6.21
N VAL A 399 -20.20 2.56 -6.73
CA VAL A 399 -20.96 1.40 -6.25
C VAL A 399 -20.65 1.09 -4.79
N ARG A 400 -19.36 1.00 -4.42
CA ARG A 400 -18.91 0.71 -3.05
C ARG A 400 -19.47 1.68 -2.01
N LEU A 401 -19.42 2.98 -2.30
CA LEU A 401 -19.83 4.02 -1.36
C LEU A 401 -21.36 4.20 -1.32
N ASN A 402 -22.05 4.06 -2.46
CA ASN A 402 -23.51 4.04 -2.47
C ASN A 402 -24.08 2.81 -1.76
N ASP A 403 -23.48 1.63 -1.94
CA ASP A 403 -23.89 0.41 -1.23
C ASP A 403 -23.83 0.57 0.29
N ALA A 404 -22.73 1.12 0.81
CA ALA A 404 -22.59 1.42 2.24
C ALA A 404 -23.64 2.43 2.74
N ILE A 405 -23.89 3.51 1.98
CA ILE A 405 -24.96 4.49 2.30
C ILE A 405 -26.32 3.80 2.31
N ASP A 406 -26.58 2.98 1.29
CA ASP A 406 -27.89 2.39 1.07
C ASP A 406 -28.23 1.34 2.14
N HIS A 407 -27.26 0.52 2.52
CA HIS A 407 -27.40 -0.46 3.60
C HIS A 407 -27.13 0.12 5.00
N SER A 408 -26.91 1.44 5.11
CA SER A 408 -26.67 2.16 6.38
C SER A 408 -25.46 1.63 7.16
N VAL A 409 -24.43 1.21 6.43
CA VAL A 409 -23.18 0.66 6.93
C VAL A 409 -22.21 1.81 7.24
N PRO A 410 -21.71 1.97 8.49
CA PRO A 410 -20.82 3.08 8.87
C PRO A 410 -19.36 2.86 8.47
N GLY A 411 -19.13 2.28 7.30
CA GLY A 411 -17.81 1.92 6.82
C GLY A 411 -17.86 1.07 5.57
N ILE A 412 -16.70 0.51 5.20
CA ILE A 412 -16.49 -0.13 3.92
C ILE A 412 -15.99 -1.57 4.11
N PHE A 413 -16.53 -2.48 3.31
CA PHE A 413 -16.20 -3.91 3.35
C PHE A 413 -14.86 -4.21 2.65
N ALA A 414 -13.95 -4.84 3.39
CA ALA A 414 -12.69 -5.34 2.87
C ALA A 414 -12.15 -6.49 3.73
N SER A 415 -11.46 -7.44 3.10
CA SER A 415 -11.03 -8.71 3.69
C SER A 415 -10.12 -8.50 4.91
N SER A 416 -10.55 -8.92 6.10
CA SER A 416 -9.90 -8.57 7.37
C SER A 416 -10.20 -9.60 8.46
N LEU A 417 -9.42 -9.62 9.53
CA LEU A 417 -9.78 -10.35 10.76
C LEU A 417 -10.99 -9.68 11.41
N ALA A 418 -11.91 -10.50 11.90
CA ALA A 418 -13.20 -10.08 12.43
C ALA A 418 -13.13 -9.67 13.90
N PRO A 419 -14.01 -8.75 14.34
CA PRO A 419 -14.29 -8.55 15.75
C PRO A 419 -14.80 -9.84 16.42
N PRO A 420 -14.55 -10.06 17.72
CA PRO A 420 -14.95 -11.29 18.41
C PRO A 420 -16.46 -11.60 18.44
N ASN A 421 -17.33 -10.64 18.14
CA ASN A 421 -18.78 -10.81 18.04
C ASN A 421 -19.29 -11.08 16.61
N VAL A 422 -18.41 -11.07 15.60
CA VAL A 422 -18.76 -11.36 14.20
C VAL A 422 -18.25 -12.75 13.83
N GLU A 423 -19.16 -13.64 13.41
CA GLU A 423 -18.79 -14.98 12.94
C GLU A 423 -18.32 -14.90 11.48
N CYS A 424 -17.02 -15.11 11.25
CA CYS A 424 -16.39 -15.05 9.94
C CYS A 424 -15.41 -16.20 9.68
N GLY A 425 -15.43 -16.71 8.45
CA GLY A 425 -14.52 -17.75 7.98
C GLY A 425 -14.73 -19.10 8.67
N THR A 426 -13.91 -20.09 8.33
CA THR A 426 -14.02 -21.46 8.88
C THR A 426 -13.00 -21.75 9.99
N PHE A 427 -11.97 -20.91 10.13
CA PHE A 427 -10.87 -21.09 11.08
C PHE A 427 -10.32 -19.72 11.54
N GLY A 428 -10.73 -19.26 12.72
CA GLY A 428 -10.07 -18.13 13.40
C GLY A 428 -10.54 -16.72 13.03
N GLY A 429 -11.71 -16.54 12.42
CA GLY A 429 -12.34 -15.22 12.32
C GLY A 429 -11.92 -14.34 11.14
N TYR A 430 -11.29 -14.86 10.08
CA TYR A 430 -10.97 -14.02 8.90
C TYR A 430 -12.18 -13.87 7.96
N CYS A 431 -12.68 -12.64 7.80
CA CYS A 431 -13.77 -12.28 6.89
C CYS A 431 -13.25 -12.12 5.45
N ASN A 432 -13.02 -13.22 4.72
CA ASN A 432 -12.63 -13.14 3.31
C ASN A 432 -13.80 -12.75 2.37
N ALA A 433 -15.00 -13.31 2.62
CA ALA A 433 -16.15 -13.18 1.73
C ALA A 433 -17.02 -11.94 2.03
N VAL A 434 -16.42 -10.75 1.93
CA VAL A 434 -17.03 -9.43 2.17
C VAL A 434 -16.96 -8.56 0.91
N GLY A 435 -17.97 -7.71 0.69
CA GLY A 435 -18.03 -6.79 -0.45
C GLY A 435 -19.47 -6.55 -0.92
N VAL A 436 -19.68 -6.28 -2.21
CA VAL A 436 -20.97 -5.90 -2.80
C VAL A 436 -21.50 -7.02 -3.69
N GLN A 437 -22.60 -7.66 -3.29
CA GLN A 437 -23.07 -8.91 -3.90
C GLN A 437 -23.55 -8.73 -5.35
N GLU A 438 -24.15 -7.60 -5.69
CA GLU A 438 -24.72 -7.28 -7.01
C GLU A 438 -23.68 -7.31 -8.14
N VAL A 439 -22.41 -7.07 -7.80
CA VAL A 439 -21.28 -6.95 -8.73
C VAL A 439 -20.15 -7.95 -8.43
N ALA A 440 -20.41 -8.91 -7.53
CA ALA A 440 -19.50 -10.00 -7.20
C ALA A 440 -19.79 -11.28 -7.99
N SER A 441 -18.74 -12.01 -8.38
CA SER A 441 -18.84 -13.34 -8.99
C SER A 441 -19.10 -14.45 -7.97
N GLN A 442 -18.66 -14.26 -6.72
CA GLN A 442 -18.87 -15.19 -5.62
C GLN A 442 -20.02 -14.74 -4.71
N VAL A 443 -20.47 -15.67 -3.86
CA VAL A 443 -21.38 -15.34 -2.76
C VAL A 443 -20.61 -14.56 -1.69
N VAL A 444 -21.00 -13.30 -1.49
CA VAL A 444 -20.67 -12.51 -0.30
C VAL A 444 -21.41 -13.15 0.88
N ARG A 445 -20.68 -13.46 1.94
CA ARG A 445 -21.23 -14.22 3.09
C ARG A 445 -21.38 -13.38 4.34
N TRP A 446 -20.61 -12.30 4.44
CA TRP A 446 -20.46 -11.51 5.64
C TRP A 446 -20.65 -10.03 5.31
N ASP A 447 -21.49 -9.36 6.09
CA ASP A 447 -21.90 -7.96 5.96
C ASP A 447 -21.77 -7.19 7.29
N GLN A 448 -21.11 -7.80 8.29
CA GLN A 448 -21.05 -7.29 9.67
C GLN A 448 -19.67 -6.74 10.08
N SER A 449 -18.61 -6.97 9.30
CA SER A 449 -17.24 -6.51 9.61
C SER A 449 -16.76 -5.50 8.58
N ILE A 450 -16.50 -4.27 9.03
CA ILE A 450 -15.97 -3.17 8.23
C ILE A 450 -14.54 -2.83 8.66
N SER A 451 -13.72 -2.36 7.73
CA SER A 451 -12.30 -2.09 8.00
C SER A 451 -11.85 -0.75 7.42
N PRO A 452 -11.07 0.08 8.15
CA PRO A 452 -10.61 1.38 7.68
C PRO A 452 -9.92 1.34 6.32
N TYR A 453 -9.10 0.31 6.03
CA TYR A 453 -8.47 0.18 4.71
C TYR A 453 -9.46 -0.03 3.57
N GLY A 454 -10.72 -0.41 3.84
CA GLY A 454 -11.75 -0.48 2.80
C GLY A 454 -11.88 0.81 1.98
N ALA A 455 -11.52 1.97 2.55
CA ALA A 455 -11.50 3.26 1.86
C ALA A 455 -10.27 3.51 0.95
N TYR A 456 -9.22 2.68 0.98
CA TYR A 456 -7.98 2.95 0.23
C TYR A 456 -8.18 3.16 -1.30
N PRO A 457 -9.05 2.44 -2.02
CA PRO A 457 -9.19 2.65 -3.45
C PRO A 457 -9.94 3.96 -3.74
N SER A 458 -10.95 4.29 -2.92
CA SER A 458 -11.61 5.60 -2.91
C SER A 458 -10.62 6.75 -2.64
N ILE A 459 -9.65 6.58 -1.73
CA ILE A 459 -8.58 7.58 -1.48
C ILE A 459 -7.74 7.83 -2.75
N LEU A 460 -7.44 6.81 -3.54
CA LEU A 460 -6.67 6.97 -4.79
C LEU A 460 -7.46 7.69 -5.91
N ILE A 461 -8.79 7.63 -5.87
CA ILE A 461 -9.67 8.15 -6.95
C ILE A 461 -10.21 9.55 -6.64
N ASP A 462 -10.75 9.74 -5.43
CA ASP A 462 -11.24 11.01 -4.89
C ASP A 462 -10.81 11.10 -3.41
N PRO A 463 -9.63 11.68 -3.13
CA PRO A 463 -9.09 11.77 -1.78
C PRO A 463 -10.05 12.41 -0.78
N ALA A 464 -10.89 13.36 -1.19
CA ALA A 464 -11.84 14.01 -0.30
C ALA A 464 -12.88 13.00 0.25
N ALA A 465 -13.49 12.22 -0.65
CA ALA A 465 -14.46 11.20 -0.24
C ALA A 465 -13.78 10.02 0.49
N GLY A 466 -12.65 9.53 -0.03
CA GLY A 466 -11.92 8.43 0.57
C GLY A 466 -11.45 8.72 2.00
N LEU A 467 -10.92 9.92 2.25
CA LEU A 467 -10.50 10.32 3.61
C LEU A 467 -11.69 10.56 4.54
N ALA A 468 -12.83 11.04 4.04
CA ALA A 468 -14.06 11.14 4.82
C ALA A 468 -14.58 9.77 5.27
N TRP A 469 -14.56 8.77 4.37
CA TRP A 469 -14.91 7.37 4.70
C TRP A 469 -13.89 6.69 5.62
N TYR A 470 -12.60 6.99 5.49
CA TYR A 470 -11.62 6.57 6.48
C TYR A 470 -11.92 7.19 7.85
N ASN A 471 -12.22 8.50 7.90
CA ASN A 471 -12.51 9.22 9.13
C ASN A 471 -13.79 8.75 9.84
N ILE A 472 -14.84 8.36 9.11
CA ILE A 472 -16.06 7.84 9.75
C ILE A 472 -15.80 6.47 10.40
N MET A 473 -15.00 5.60 9.75
CA MET A 473 -14.58 4.33 10.33
C MET A 473 -13.66 4.53 11.54
N LEU A 474 -12.69 5.45 11.45
CA LEU A 474 -11.87 5.81 12.63
C LEU A 474 -12.70 6.41 13.77
N SER A 475 -13.82 7.06 13.48
CA SER A 475 -14.70 7.68 14.48
C SER A 475 -15.53 6.68 15.30
N LEU A 476 -15.60 5.41 14.88
CA LEU A 476 -16.27 4.35 15.64
C LEU A 476 -15.51 4.01 16.93
N PRO A 477 -16.18 3.52 17.98
CA PRO A 477 -15.57 3.09 19.24
C PRO A 477 -14.33 2.21 19.06
N HIS A 478 -13.29 2.45 19.85
CA HIS A 478 -12.02 1.71 19.84
C HIS A 478 -11.25 1.63 18.49
N MET A 479 -11.67 2.33 17.43
CA MET A 479 -11.00 2.26 16.11
C MET A 479 -9.69 3.03 15.98
N GLN A 480 -9.17 3.61 17.07
CA GLN A 480 -7.85 4.24 17.13
C GLN A 480 -7.08 3.83 18.38
N THR A 481 -5.77 3.65 18.22
CA THR A 481 -4.77 3.23 19.21
C THR A 481 -3.56 4.16 19.14
N GLN A 482 -2.62 4.04 20.08
CA GLN A 482 -1.32 4.72 20.00
C GLN A 482 -0.48 4.31 18.75
N THR A 483 -0.90 3.26 18.05
CA THR A 483 -0.35 2.74 16.80
C THR A 483 -1.23 3.04 15.58
N GLY A 484 -2.15 4.01 15.67
CA GLY A 484 -3.07 4.41 14.60
C GLY A 484 -4.37 3.60 14.59
N SER A 485 -4.94 3.40 13.41
CA SER A 485 -6.14 2.60 13.16
C SER A 485 -6.03 1.17 13.69
N ILE A 486 -7.18 0.51 13.86
CA ILE A 486 -7.25 -0.93 14.17
C ILE A 486 -7.84 -1.70 12.97
N GLU A 487 -7.60 -3.00 12.94
CA GLU A 487 -7.98 -3.92 11.86
C GLU A 487 -9.44 -3.78 11.38
N SER A 488 -10.43 -3.85 12.27
CA SER A 488 -11.85 -3.85 11.88
C SER A 488 -12.78 -3.52 13.05
N SER A 489 -14.00 -3.08 12.72
CA SER A 489 -15.15 -2.91 13.63
C SER A 489 -16.30 -3.79 13.18
N ASP A 490 -17.19 -4.13 14.10
CA ASP A 490 -18.53 -4.53 13.72
C ASP A 490 -19.31 -3.30 13.24
N ILE A 491 -20.31 -3.49 12.35
CA ILE A 491 -21.13 -2.38 11.83
C ILE A 491 -21.90 -1.61 12.92
N ALA A 492 -22.08 -2.21 14.10
CA ALA A 492 -22.73 -1.57 15.23
C ALA A 492 -21.78 -0.72 16.09
N GLY A 493 -20.46 -0.79 15.87
CA GLY A 493 -19.46 -0.11 16.70
C GLY A 493 -19.51 -0.58 18.16
N THR A 494 -19.73 -1.87 18.40
CA THR A 494 -19.75 -2.50 19.73
C THR A 494 -18.52 -3.38 19.99
N SER A 495 -17.80 -3.78 18.95
CA SER A 495 -16.56 -4.56 19.08
C SER A 495 -15.60 -4.29 17.94
N VAL A 496 -14.32 -4.52 18.19
CA VAL A 496 -13.23 -4.38 17.23
C VAL A 496 -12.36 -5.63 17.22
N ALA A 497 -11.71 -5.96 16.11
CA ALA A 497 -10.67 -6.99 16.09
C ALA A 497 -9.42 -6.43 16.80
N PRO A 498 -8.96 -7.00 17.94
CA PRO A 498 -7.91 -6.41 18.77
C PRO A 498 -6.50 -6.71 18.20
N ILE A 499 -6.24 -6.22 16.99
CA ILE A 499 -5.14 -6.65 16.13
C ILE A 499 -4.76 -5.54 15.14
N LEU A 500 -3.51 -5.58 14.67
CA LEU A 500 -2.93 -4.62 13.74
C LEU A 500 -2.20 -5.40 12.65
N THR A 501 -2.53 -5.23 11.36
CA THR A 501 -1.82 -5.89 10.25
C THR A 501 -1.33 -4.87 9.22
N TRP A 502 -0.38 -5.24 8.36
CA TRP A 502 0.05 -4.36 7.26
C TRP A 502 -1.10 -4.06 6.30
N ASP A 503 -1.89 -5.08 5.98
CA ASP A 503 -2.97 -5.08 5.01
C ASP A 503 -4.07 -4.08 5.40
N THR A 504 -4.43 -3.98 6.68
CA THR A 504 -5.49 -3.07 7.16
C THR A 504 -5.02 -1.68 7.56
N LYS A 505 -3.70 -1.43 7.57
CA LYS A 505 -3.10 -0.18 8.08
C LYS A 505 -2.23 0.50 7.05
N ALA A 506 -1.11 -0.13 6.71
CA ALA A 506 -0.10 0.43 5.83
C ALA A 506 -0.55 0.52 4.36
N THR A 507 -1.52 -0.30 3.94
CA THR A 507 -2.27 -0.13 2.67
C THR A 507 -2.91 1.25 2.55
N THR A 508 -3.58 1.71 3.62
CA THR A 508 -4.23 3.02 3.65
C THR A 508 -3.21 4.15 3.62
N VAL A 509 -2.11 4.02 4.38
CA VAL A 509 -0.97 4.95 4.33
C VAL A 509 -0.41 5.06 2.91
N LEU A 510 -0.20 3.92 2.23
CA LEU A 510 0.30 3.90 0.85
C LEU A 510 -0.67 4.60 -0.11
N ALA A 511 -1.99 4.42 0.05
CA ALA A 511 -2.99 5.13 -0.75
C ALA A 511 -3.03 6.65 -0.47
N MET A 512 -2.90 7.08 0.80
CA MET A 512 -2.80 8.51 1.18
C MET A 512 -1.58 9.20 0.56
N LEU A 513 -0.54 8.44 0.22
CA LEU A 513 0.67 8.91 -0.46
C LEU A 513 0.55 8.87 -1.99
N GLY A 514 -0.60 8.45 -2.54
CA GLY A 514 -0.84 8.29 -3.98
C GLY A 514 -0.33 6.96 -4.57
N GLY A 515 0.09 6.02 -3.71
CA GLY A 515 0.69 4.75 -4.12
C GLY A 515 2.08 4.89 -4.76
N THR A 516 2.63 3.77 -5.23
CA THR A 516 3.81 3.75 -6.10
C THR A 516 3.47 3.84 -7.58
N GLY A 517 2.19 3.78 -7.97
CA GLY A 517 1.75 3.85 -9.37
C GLY A 517 2.39 5.01 -10.16
N PRO A 518 2.29 6.28 -9.69
CA PRO A 518 2.92 7.42 -10.35
C PRO A 518 4.47 7.35 -10.37
N LEU A 519 5.08 6.86 -9.28
CA LEU A 519 6.52 6.64 -9.21
C LEU A 519 6.97 5.63 -10.27
N ILE A 520 6.40 4.42 -10.26
CA ILE A 520 6.74 3.35 -11.21
C ILE A 520 6.42 3.76 -12.65
N GLY A 521 5.32 4.46 -12.90
CA GLY A 521 5.03 5.05 -14.22
C GLY A 521 6.14 5.99 -14.72
N SER A 522 6.66 6.85 -13.85
CA SER A 522 7.79 7.73 -14.17
C SER A 522 9.10 6.97 -14.41
N LEU A 523 9.34 5.89 -13.65
CA LEU A 523 10.52 5.02 -13.78
C LEU A 523 10.48 4.26 -15.12
N LEU A 524 9.38 3.56 -15.41
CA LEU A 524 9.17 2.83 -16.67
C LEU A 524 9.34 3.76 -17.87
N LYS A 525 8.76 4.96 -17.83
CA LYS A 525 8.91 5.97 -18.89
C LYS A 525 10.36 6.38 -19.15
N ARG A 526 11.19 6.41 -18.10
CA ARG A 526 12.56 6.92 -18.14
C ARG A 526 13.58 5.86 -18.57
N GLU A 527 13.40 4.61 -18.15
CA GLU A 527 14.31 3.51 -18.50
C GLU A 527 14.15 3.09 -19.96
N ASP A 528 12.92 2.76 -20.34
CA ASP A 528 12.53 2.46 -21.70
C ASP A 528 11.05 2.80 -21.85
N GLY A 529 10.76 3.88 -22.58
CA GLY A 529 9.38 4.33 -22.82
C GLY A 529 8.49 3.27 -23.49
N GLN A 530 9.07 2.23 -24.10
CA GLN A 530 8.32 1.07 -24.60
C GLN A 530 7.67 0.25 -23.47
N LEU A 531 8.23 0.22 -22.26
CA LEU A 531 7.63 -0.51 -21.13
C LEU A 531 6.33 0.15 -20.65
N LEU A 532 6.33 1.48 -20.46
CA LEU A 532 5.11 2.21 -20.11
C LEU A 532 4.08 2.14 -21.26
N HIS A 533 4.52 2.31 -22.50
CA HIS A 533 3.65 2.18 -23.67
C HIS A 533 3.05 0.76 -23.77
N ARG A 534 3.83 -0.29 -23.49
CA ARG A 534 3.34 -1.67 -23.45
C ARG A 534 2.31 -1.86 -22.34
N PHE A 535 2.58 -1.40 -21.11
CA PHE A 535 1.62 -1.43 -20.00
C PHE A 535 0.29 -0.78 -20.40
N GLN A 536 0.35 0.47 -20.89
CA GLN A 536 -0.82 1.23 -21.31
C GLN A 536 -1.59 0.54 -22.43
N LYS A 537 -0.87 -0.07 -23.39
CA LYS A 537 -1.47 -0.83 -24.47
C LYS A 537 -2.18 -2.09 -23.97
N VAL A 538 -1.49 -3.00 -23.29
CA VAL A 538 -2.07 -4.32 -22.93
C VAL A 538 -3.22 -4.18 -21.94
N VAL A 539 -3.11 -3.26 -20.97
CA VAL A 539 -4.21 -2.97 -20.04
C VAL A 539 -5.33 -2.21 -20.75
N GLY A 540 -5.01 -1.18 -21.55
CA GLY A 540 -6.02 -0.41 -22.29
C GLY A 540 -6.85 -1.26 -23.26
N GLU A 541 -6.21 -2.10 -24.06
CA GLU A 541 -6.87 -3.05 -24.96
C GLU A 541 -7.75 -4.04 -24.18
N MET A 542 -7.26 -4.55 -23.04
CA MET A 542 -7.99 -5.53 -22.23
C MET A 542 -9.28 -4.95 -21.62
N TYR A 543 -9.26 -3.70 -21.15
CA TYR A 543 -10.46 -3.01 -20.67
C TYR A 543 -11.35 -2.54 -21.82
N ALA A 544 -10.81 -2.07 -22.96
CA ALA A 544 -11.61 -1.69 -24.12
C ALA A 544 -12.52 -2.83 -24.60
N VAL A 545 -11.98 -4.05 -24.72
CA VAL A 545 -12.76 -5.25 -25.10
C VAL A 545 -13.93 -5.53 -24.15
N ALA A 546 -13.80 -5.20 -22.86
CA ALA A 546 -14.83 -5.45 -21.85
C ALA A 546 -15.81 -4.29 -21.68
N PHE A 547 -15.38 -3.03 -21.86
CA PHE A 547 -16.10 -1.82 -21.43
C PHE A 547 -16.39 -0.79 -22.53
N GLU A 548 -15.67 -0.79 -23.65
CA GLU A 548 -15.87 0.21 -24.72
C GLU A 548 -17.30 0.13 -25.26
N GLY A 549 -17.96 1.29 -25.41
CA GLY A 549 -19.38 1.38 -25.76
C GLY A 549 -20.37 1.03 -24.64
N LYS A 550 -19.90 0.55 -23.48
CA LYS A 550 -20.70 0.44 -22.22
C LYS A 550 -20.46 1.61 -21.27
N GLU A 551 -19.45 2.43 -21.56
CA GLU A 551 -19.06 3.69 -20.89
C GLU A 551 -20.21 4.68 -20.64
N ALA A 552 -21.30 4.60 -21.42
CA ALA A 552 -22.49 5.44 -21.29
C ALA A 552 -23.32 5.16 -20.01
N HIS A 553 -23.00 4.09 -19.28
CA HIS A 553 -23.59 3.75 -17.98
C HIS A 553 -22.56 4.01 -16.88
N GLY A 554 -22.42 5.27 -16.49
CA GLY A 554 -21.43 5.69 -15.51
C GLY A 554 -21.42 7.18 -15.31
N PHE A 555 -20.79 7.62 -14.23
CA PHE A 555 -20.35 9.01 -14.13
C PHE A 555 -18.99 9.16 -14.87
N GLY A 556 -18.64 10.37 -15.28
CA GLY A 556 -17.34 10.60 -15.94
C GLY A 556 -16.16 10.39 -14.98
N ALA A 557 -14.94 10.20 -15.51
CA ALA A 557 -13.72 10.00 -14.70
C ALA A 557 -13.31 11.20 -13.80
N SER A 558 -14.13 12.27 -13.76
CA SER A 558 -14.02 13.45 -12.91
C SER A 558 -15.23 13.63 -11.98
N ALA A 559 -16.04 12.58 -11.81
CA ALA A 559 -17.21 12.62 -10.95
C ALA A 559 -16.83 12.59 -9.48
N GLU A 560 -17.56 13.39 -8.69
CA GLU A 560 -17.42 13.44 -7.24
C GLU A 560 -17.97 12.17 -6.60
N LEU A 561 -17.16 11.48 -5.79
CA LEU A 561 -17.60 10.30 -5.06
C LEU A 561 -18.53 10.67 -3.88
N PRO A 562 -19.47 9.78 -3.48
CA PRO A 562 -20.40 10.03 -2.37
C PRO A 562 -19.69 10.21 -1.03
N MET A 563 -19.97 11.33 -0.35
CA MET A 563 -19.54 11.57 1.02
C MET A 563 -20.36 10.73 2.02
N PRO A 564 -19.77 10.23 3.11
CA PRO A 564 -20.52 9.50 4.14
C PRO A 564 -21.49 10.43 4.87
N PRO A 565 -22.79 10.11 4.96
CA PRO A 565 -23.72 10.85 5.81
C PRO A 565 -23.29 10.78 7.27
N SER A 566 -23.30 11.93 7.97
CA SER A 566 -23.00 12.01 9.40
C SER A 566 -23.95 11.16 10.28
N THR A 567 -25.13 10.83 9.75
CA THR A 567 -26.12 9.94 10.38
C THR A 567 -25.75 8.46 10.38
N LEU A 568 -24.68 8.05 9.68
CA LEU A 568 -24.22 6.65 9.72
C LEU A 568 -23.58 6.29 11.07
N LEU A 569 -22.93 7.24 11.77
CA LEU A 569 -22.29 6.95 13.05
C LEU A 569 -23.32 6.50 14.11
N PRO A 570 -23.13 5.34 14.75
CA PRO A 570 -23.95 4.93 15.88
C PRO A 570 -23.93 5.98 17.00
N PRO A 571 -25.05 6.31 17.67
CA PRO A 571 -25.12 7.41 18.64
C PRO A 571 -24.10 7.34 19.79
N HIS A 572 -23.70 6.14 20.21
CA HIS A 572 -22.69 5.93 21.26
C HIS A 572 -21.25 6.19 20.81
N SER A 573 -21.00 6.37 19.51
CA SER A 573 -19.67 6.71 18.95
C SER A 573 -19.16 8.08 19.45
N HIS A 574 -20.06 8.95 19.92
CA HIS A 574 -19.73 10.26 20.47
C HIS A 574 -19.43 10.25 21.98
N HIS A 575 -19.57 9.11 22.68
CA HIS A 575 -19.27 9.03 24.11
C HIS A 575 -17.76 9.01 24.37
N PRO A 576 -17.20 9.83 25.29
CA PRO A 576 -15.77 9.80 25.62
C PRO A 576 -15.27 8.47 26.21
N THR A 577 -16.18 7.63 26.70
CA THR A 577 -15.92 6.32 27.32
C THR A 577 -15.98 5.15 26.33
N SER A 578 -16.06 5.41 25.02
CA SER A 578 -16.08 4.38 23.97
C SER A 578 -14.72 4.21 23.26
N ASP A 579 -13.67 4.79 23.84
CA ASP A 579 -12.31 4.80 23.31
C ASP A 579 -11.37 4.01 24.22
N PHE A 580 -10.26 3.52 23.67
CA PHE A 580 -9.23 2.88 24.48
C PHE A 580 -8.62 3.87 25.49
N PRO A 581 -8.40 3.49 26.75
CA PRO A 581 -7.76 4.34 27.76
C PRO A 581 -6.38 4.86 27.35
N SER A 582 -5.64 4.12 26.51
CA SER A 582 -4.35 4.55 25.95
C SER A 582 -4.46 5.62 24.85
N CYS A 583 -5.64 5.83 24.25
CA CYS A 583 -5.83 6.67 23.07
C CYS A 583 -6.95 7.72 23.27
N GLY A 584 -6.69 8.70 24.13
CA GLY A 584 -7.58 9.85 24.35
C GLY A 584 -7.16 11.13 23.61
N CYS A 585 -7.96 12.19 23.81
CA CYS A 585 -7.63 13.60 23.51
C CYS A 585 -8.36 14.53 24.50
N ASP A 586 -7.83 15.74 24.72
CA ASP A 586 -8.66 16.88 25.12
C ASP A 586 -9.41 17.37 23.87
N SER A 587 -10.66 16.94 23.71
CA SER A 587 -11.43 17.13 22.48
C SER A 587 -11.76 18.59 22.16
N THR A 588 -11.77 19.46 23.16
CA THR A 588 -12.04 20.89 22.98
C THR A 588 -10.90 21.66 22.33
N ALA A 589 -9.65 21.33 22.67
CA ALA A 589 -8.48 21.95 22.06
C ALA A 589 -8.23 21.47 20.62
N ALA A 590 -8.42 20.16 20.37
CA ALA A 590 -8.14 19.55 19.06
C ALA A 590 -9.05 20.09 17.94
N SER A 591 -10.36 20.19 18.17
CA SER A 591 -11.30 20.69 17.15
C SER A 591 -11.12 22.18 16.87
N ALA A 592 -10.77 22.99 17.88
CA ALA A 592 -10.47 24.40 17.69
C ALA A 592 -9.23 24.58 16.80
N TYR A 593 -8.17 23.82 17.07
CA TYR A 593 -6.93 23.86 16.29
C TYR A 593 -7.15 23.55 14.80
N VAL A 594 -7.91 22.50 14.47
CA VAL A 594 -8.18 22.13 13.06
C VAL A 594 -8.95 23.23 12.33
N LEU A 595 -9.98 23.80 12.97
CA LEU A 595 -10.77 24.88 12.39
C LEU A 595 -9.95 26.18 12.20
N GLU A 596 -9.09 26.52 13.17
CA GLU A 596 -8.19 27.67 13.07
C GLU A 596 -7.13 27.47 11.98
N ALA A 597 -6.54 26.28 11.86
CA ALA A 597 -5.55 25.97 10.82
C ALA A 597 -6.14 26.05 9.40
N VAL A 598 -7.31 25.45 9.18
CA VAL A 598 -8.01 25.50 7.88
C VAL A 598 -8.44 26.94 7.54
N ALA A 599 -8.95 27.69 8.52
CA ALA A 599 -9.35 29.09 8.33
C ALA A 599 -8.16 30.00 8.01
N ALA A 600 -7.01 29.81 8.66
CA ALA A 600 -5.78 30.56 8.38
C ALA A 600 -5.29 30.30 6.94
N ALA A 601 -5.20 29.03 6.52
CA ALA A 601 -4.79 28.67 5.17
C ALA A 601 -5.73 29.22 4.09
N SER A 602 -7.04 29.29 4.37
CA SER A 602 -8.03 29.89 3.45
C SER A 602 -7.88 31.41 3.30
N ALA A 603 -7.28 32.10 4.27
CA ALA A 603 -7.05 33.55 4.20
C ALA A 603 -5.87 33.91 3.28
N ASP A 604 -4.80 33.12 3.30
CA ASP A 604 -3.59 33.38 2.50
C ASP A 604 -3.78 33.15 0.98
N VAL A 605 -4.85 32.46 0.56
CA VAL A 605 -5.20 32.24 -0.85
C VAL A 605 -5.91 33.46 -1.48
N HIS A 606 -6.29 34.47 -0.67
CA HIS A 606 -7.07 35.64 -1.10
C HIS A 606 -6.31 36.98 -1.09
N VAL A 607 -4.97 36.95 -1.12
CA VAL A 607 -4.08 38.14 -1.14
C VAL A 607 -3.30 38.26 -2.45
#